data_AF-A0A2U2CZW7-F1
#
_entry.id   AF-A0A2U2CZW7-F1
#
_cell.length_a   1.000
_cell.length_b   1.000
_cell.length_c   1.000
_cell.angle_alpha   90.00
_cell.angle_beta   90.00
_cell.angle_gamma   90.00
#
_symmetry.space_group_name_H-M   'P 1'
#
loop_
_entity.id
_entity.type
_entity.pdbx_description
1 polymer ?
#
loop_
_entity_poly.entity_id
_entity_poly.type
_entity_poly.pdbx_seq_one_letter_code
_entity_poly.pdbx_strand_id
1 'polypeptide(L)'
;EWNDLWLLTEIFHEGKQPQVLEESVTSDTTANKEDFHQGYRNRFLATPWAVFYRPALQHPKPRVLGSQTALVTGPKGEEIHCDQYGRVKVQFHWDREGQADDKTSCWMRVSSSWAGDRYGAIA
;
A
#
# COMPACT_ATOMS: atom_id res chain seq x y z
N GLU A 1 -27.43 -10.19 -22.57
CA GLU A 1 -27.69 -8.74 -22.72
C GLU A 1 -26.48 -8.00 -22.20
N TRP A 2 -26.02 -6.93 -22.87
CA TRP A 2 -24.78 -6.21 -22.50
C TRP A 2 -25.05 -4.85 -21.83
N ASN A 3 -26.32 -4.42 -21.81
CA ASN A 3 -26.80 -3.23 -21.12
C ASN A 3 -27.18 -3.60 -19.69
N ASP A 4 -26.22 -3.54 -18.77
CA ASP A 4 -26.39 -3.89 -17.36
C ASP A 4 -25.52 -2.95 -16.50
N LEU A 5 -25.48 -3.16 -15.19
CA LEU A 5 -24.57 -2.47 -14.28
C LEU A 5 -23.13 -2.93 -14.49
N TRP A 6 -22.26 -1.94 -14.69
CA TRP A 6 -20.83 -2.13 -14.87
C TRP A 6 -20.07 -1.29 -13.83
N LEU A 7 -19.03 -1.87 -13.23
CA LEU A 7 -18.09 -1.15 -12.40
C LEU A 7 -16.93 -0.65 -13.26
N LEU A 8 -16.75 0.66 -13.35
CA LEU A 8 -15.62 1.28 -14.05
C LEU A 8 -14.36 1.18 -13.17
N THR A 9 -13.29 0.57 -13.69
CA THR A 9 -12.01 0.43 -12.98
C THR A 9 -10.97 1.46 -13.41
N GLU A 10 -11.12 2.02 -14.62
CA GLU A 10 -10.22 3.03 -15.17
C GLU A 10 -10.97 3.89 -16.20
N ILE A 11 -10.67 5.19 -16.23
CA ILE A 11 -11.24 6.13 -17.22
C ILE A 11 -10.13 7.06 -17.71
N PHE A 12 -9.95 7.10 -19.03
CA PHE A 12 -9.08 8.02 -19.75
C PHE A 12 -9.92 9.08 -20.44
N HIS A 13 -9.64 10.34 -20.12
CA HIS A 13 -10.30 11.50 -20.67
C HIS A 13 -9.39 12.20 -21.68
N GLU A 14 -9.91 12.53 -22.87
CA GLU A 14 -9.20 13.28 -23.89
C GLU A 14 -10.09 14.44 -24.37
N GLY A 15 -9.58 15.68 -24.27
CA GLY A 15 -10.26 16.89 -24.74
C GLY A 15 -9.41 17.64 -25.75
N LYS A 16 -10.01 18.11 -26.84
CA LYS A 16 -9.37 18.92 -27.87
C LYS A 16 -10.25 20.11 -28.24
N GLN A 17 -9.71 21.32 -28.11
CA GLN A 17 -10.39 22.56 -28.49
C GLN A 17 -9.44 23.44 -29.31
N PRO A 18 -9.47 23.33 -30.65
CA PRO A 18 -8.54 24.07 -31.52
C PRO A 18 -8.92 25.55 -31.74
N GLN A 19 -10.15 25.99 -31.45
CA GLN A 19 -10.70 27.30 -31.83
C GLN A 19 -10.30 28.48 -30.92
N VAL A 20 -9.06 28.55 -30.41
CA VAL A 20 -8.65 29.67 -29.51
C VAL A 20 -8.13 30.90 -30.27
N LEU A 21 -7.73 30.76 -31.55
CA LEU A 21 -7.56 31.89 -32.46
C LEU A 21 -8.00 31.45 -33.87
N GLU A 22 -8.99 32.15 -34.42
CA GLU A 22 -9.61 31.96 -35.75
C GLU A 22 -10.84 31.03 -35.81
N GLU A 23 -11.96 31.69 -36.10
CA GLU A 23 -13.21 31.17 -36.62
C GLU A 23 -12.94 30.23 -37.82
N SER A 24 -13.68 29.11 -37.92
CA SER A 24 -13.80 28.22 -39.09
C SER A 24 -12.85 27.00 -39.25
N VAL A 25 -12.59 26.24 -38.17
CA VAL A 25 -12.38 24.79 -38.33
C VAL A 25 -13.69 24.08 -37.99
N THR A 26 -14.40 23.62 -39.02
CA THR A 26 -15.45 22.61 -38.86
C THR A 26 -14.75 21.27 -38.61
N SER A 27 -15.37 20.40 -37.80
CA SER A 27 -14.84 19.08 -37.40
C SER A 27 -14.59 18.10 -38.57
N ASP A 28 -14.79 18.51 -39.82
CA ASP A 28 -14.88 17.69 -41.03
C ASP A 28 -13.81 18.00 -42.11
N THR A 29 -12.77 18.79 -41.81
CA THR A 29 -11.79 19.23 -42.83
C THR A 29 -10.60 18.27 -43.05
N THR A 30 -10.46 17.20 -42.26
CA THR A 30 -9.37 16.23 -42.40
C THR A 30 -9.82 14.98 -43.17
N ALA A 31 -8.92 14.45 -44.00
CA ALA A 31 -9.21 13.28 -44.85
C ALA A 31 -9.47 11.98 -44.05
N ASN A 32 -9.07 11.94 -42.77
CA ASN A 32 -9.24 10.79 -41.89
C ASN A 32 -10.28 11.06 -40.80
N LYS A 33 -11.51 10.57 -40.99
CA LYS A 33 -12.62 10.77 -40.03
C LYS A 33 -12.46 10.02 -38.70
N GLU A 34 -11.51 9.10 -38.61
CA GLU A 34 -11.27 8.30 -37.39
C GLU A 34 -10.39 9.03 -36.36
N ASP A 35 -9.64 10.03 -36.79
CA ASP A 35 -8.80 10.81 -35.90
C ASP A 35 -9.65 11.74 -35.02
N PHE A 36 -9.34 11.82 -33.73
CA PHE A 36 -10.04 12.70 -32.79
C PHE A 36 -9.48 14.11 -32.89
N HIS A 37 -10.21 15.04 -33.50
CA HIS A 37 -9.70 16.38 -33.82
C HIS A 37 -10.25 17.48 -32.91
N GLN A 38 -11.47 17.32 -32.41
CA GLN A 38 -12.16 18.31 -31.59
C GLN A 38 -13.20 17.62 -30.70
N GLY A 39 -13.48 18.20 -29.54
CA GLY A 39 -14.49 17.75 -28.60
C GLY A 39 -13.89 17.01 -27.41
N TYR A 40 -14.67 16.13 -26.82
CA TYR A 40 -14.32 15.34 -25.63
C TYR A 40 -14.59 13.85 -25.88
N ARG A 41 -13.63 13.00 -25.52
CA ARG A 41 -13.69 11.54 -25.70
C ARG A 41 -13.21 10.84 -24.44
N ASN A 42 -13.93 9.76 -24.08
CA ASN A 42 -13.57 8.89 -22.97
C ASN A 42 -13.31 7.46 -23.45
N ARG A 43 -12.31 6.81 -22.86
CA ARG A 43 -12.08 5.37 -22.95
C ARG A 43 -12.05 4.82 -21.52
N PHE A 44 -12.70 3.70 -21.26
CA PHE A 44 -12.77 3.15 -19.91
C PHE A 44 -12.61 1.63 -19.91
N LEU A 45 -12.14 1.11 -18.78
CA LEU A 45 -12.18 -0.32 -18.46
C LEU A 45 -13.30 -0.58 -17.47
N ALA A 46 -14.02 -1.67 -17.66
CA ALA A 46 -15.15 -2.04 -16.83
C ALA A 46 -15.16 -3.53 -16.53
N THR A 47 -15.67 -3.88 -15.35
CA THR A 47 -15.97 -5.26 -14.94
C THR A 47 -17.47 -5.37 -14.64
N PRO A 48 -18.09 -6.55 -14.87
CA PRO A 48 -19.49 -6.74 -14.50
C PRO A 48 -19.72 -6.47 -13.01
N TRP A 49 -20.83 -5.81 -12.67
CA TRP A 49 -21.14 -5.39 -11.30
C TRP A 49 -21.15 -6.55 -10.29
N ALA A 50 -21.60 -7.73 -10.70
CA ALA A 50 -21.68 -8.91 -9.84
C ALA A 50 -20.32 -9.53 -9.49
N VAL A 51 -19.22 -9.11 -10.14
CA VAL A 51 -17.88 -9.65 -9.91
C VAL A 51 -17.11 -8.75 -8.94
N PHE A 52 -16.62 -9.33 -7.84
CA PHE A 52 -15.77 -8.60 -6.90
C PHE A 52 -14.44 -8.20 -7.54
N TYR A 53 -14.21 -6.90 -7.64
CA TYR A 53 -12.93 -6.37 -8.10
C TYR A 53 -11.86 -6.50 -7.00
N ARG A 54 -10.68 -7.02 -7.37
CA ARG A 54 -9.48 -7.05 -6.53
C ARG A 54 -8.38 -6.26 -7.25
N PRO A 55 -7.86 -5.17 -6.66
CA PRO A 55 -6.76 -4.42 -7.25
C PRO A 55 -5.53 -5.31 -7.47
N ALA A 56 -4.81 -5.08 -8.56
CA ALA A 56 -3.54 -5.75 -8.79
C ALA A 56 -2.50 -5.36 -7.73
N LEU A 57 -1.69 -6.32 -7.29
CA LEU A 57 -0.56 -6.08 -6.39
C LEU A 57 0.62 -5.48 -7.16
N GLN A 58 0.52 -4.20 -7.52
CA GLN A 58 1.56 -3.50 -8.29
C GLN A 58 2.76 -3.11 -7.42
N HIS A 59 2.56 -2.94 -6.12
CA HIS A 59 3.61 -2.49 -5.21
C HIS A 59 4.42 -3.68 -4.68
N PRO A 60 5.77 -3.65 -4.78
CA PRO A 60 6.60 -4.70 -4.23
C PRO A 60 6.43 -4.73 -2.70
N LYS A 61 6.37 -5.95 -2.14
CA LYS A 61 6.30 -6.13 -0.68
C LYS A 61 7.58 -5.57 -0.04
N PRO A 62 7.49 -4.70 1.00
CA PRO A 62 8.66 -4.25 1.74
C PRO A 62 9.46 -5.44 2.30
N ARG A 63 10.78 -5.37 2.20
CA ARG A 63 11.70 -6.43 2.66
C ARG A 63 12.72 -5.85 3.63
N VAL A 64 12.96 -6.57 4.72
CA VAL A 64 14.11 -6.35 5.59
C VAL A 64 15.24 -7.24 5.07
N LEU A 65 16.32 -6.65 4.57
CA LEU A 65 17.40 -7.38 3.88
C LEU A 65 18.46 -8.00 4.82
N GLY A 66 18.32 -7.83 6.14
CA GLY A 66 19.23 -8.38 7.14
C GLY A 66 18.74 -8.13 8.56
N SER A 67 19.51 -8.59 9.55
CA SER A 67 19.20 -8.34 10.96
C SER A 67 19.42 -6.86 11.30
N GLN A 68 18.58 -6.34 12.19
CA GLN A 68 18.68 -4.98 12.70
C GLN A 68 18.77 -5.02 14.22
N THR A 69 19.45 -4.03 14.80
CA THR A 69 19.48 -3.84 16.25
C THR A 69 18.33 -2.92 16.67
N ALA A 70 17.93 -3.03 17.93
CA ALA A 70 16.85 -2.27 18.53
C ALA A 70 17.12 -2.10 20.03
N LEU A 71 16.50 -1.12 20.67
CA LEU A 71 16.57 -0.90 22.11
C LEU A 71 15.46 -1.70 22.80
N VAL A 72 15.76 -2.47 23.85
CA VAL A 72 14.73 -3.13 24.66
C VAL A 72 13.96 -2.08 25.47
N THR A 73 12.63 -2.13 25.45
CA THR A 73 11.75 -1.15 26.10
C THR A 73 10.77 -1.81 27.06
N GLY A 74 10.23 -1.00 27.97
CA GLY A 74 9.29 -1.42 29.00
C GLY A 74 8.58 -0.21 29.62
N PRO A 75 7.66 -0.44 30.56
CA PRO A 75 6.96 0.65 31.23
C PRO A 75 7.93 1.45 32.10
N LYS A 76 7.58 2.72 32.34
CA LYS A 76 8.45 3.64 33.07
C LYS A 76 8.77 3.12 34.47
N GLY A 77 10.05 3.01 34.78
CA GLY A 77 10.55 2.58 36.09
C GLY A 77 10.70 1.06 36.25
N GLU A 78 10.37 0.28 35.22
CA GLU A 78 10.59 -1.17 35.21
C GLU A 78 11.84 -1.49 34.40
N GLU A 79 12.81 -2.16 35.03
CA GLU A 79 14.08 -2.55 34.38
C GLU A 79 13.91 -3.79 33.49
N ILE A 80 13.06 -4.74 33.91
CA ILE A 80 12.83 -6.02 33.22
C ILE A 80 11.35 -6.14 32.92
N HIS A 81 11.01 -6.06 31.63
CA HIS A 81 9.63 -6.18 31.14
C HIS A 81 9.48 -7.36 30.18
N CYS A 82 9.07 -8.51 30.74
CA CYS A 82 8.89 -9.75 30.00
C CYS A 82 7.50 -10.35 30.24
N ASP A 83 6.96 -11.05 29.24
CA ASP A 83 5.75 -11.83 29.42
C ASP A 83 6.03 -13.27 29.88
N GLN A 84 4.97 -14.07 30.04
CA GLN A 84 5.07 -15.48 30.48
C GLN A 84 5.93 -16.37 29.57
N TYR A 85 6.29 -15.92 28.38
CA TYR A 85 7.11 -16.64 27.41
C TYR A 85 8.54 -16.07 27.31
N GLY A 86 8.92 -15.13 28.18
CA GLY A 86 10.22 -14.47 28.13
C GLY A 86 10.41 -13.58 26.89
N ARG A 87 9.31 -13.09 26.31
CA ARG A 87 9.37 -12.15 25.18
C ARG A 87 9.61 -10.74 25.69
N VAL A 88 10.25 -9.92 24.87
CA VAL A 88 10.51 -8.51 25.16
C VAL A 88 9.82 -7.60 24.15
N LYS A 89 9.74 -6.32 24.47
CA LYS A 89 9.39 -5.26 23.52
C LYS A 89 10.63 -4.45 23.18
N VAL A 90 10.68 -3.90 21.98
CA VAL A 90 11.81 -3.11 21.50
C VAL A 90 11.35 -1.86 20.75
N GLN A 91 12.22 -0.84 20.68
CA GLN A 91 12.13 0.26 19.74
C GLN A 91 13.23 0.13 18.68
N PHE A 92 12.84 0.11 17.41
CA PHE A 92 13.80 0.19 16.31
C PHE A 92 14.33 1.61 16.16
N HIS A 93 15.59 1.76 15.71
CA HIS A 93 16.22 3.08 15.56
C HIS A 93 15.54 3.99 14.52
N TRP A 94 14.80 3.40 13.58
CA TRP A 94 14.03 4.13 12.58
C TRP A 94 12.61 4.48 13.05
N ASP A 95 12.17 3.99 14.21
CA ASP A 95 10.88 4.33 14.78
C ASP A 95 10.94 5.71 15.45
N ARG A 96 10.30 6.68 14.79
CA ARG A 96 10.22 8.08 15.21
C ARG A 96 9.00 8.40 16.07
N GLU A 97 8.00 7.51 16.07
CA GLU A 97 6.73 7.73 16.76
C GLU A 97 6.71 7.04 18.13
N GLY A 98 7.46 5.93 18.27
CA GLY A 98 7.64 5.21 19.52
C GLY A 98 8.20 6.08 20.66
N GLN A 99 7.68 5.85 21.87
CA GLN A 99 8.00 6.62 23.08
C GLN A 99 8.94 5.86 24.04
N ALA A 100 9.61 4.81 23.55
CA ALA A 100 10.48 3.92 24.30
C ALA A 100 9.80 3.29 25.53
N ASP A 101 8.53 2.93 25.38
CA ASP A 101 7.65 2.43 26.44
C ASP A 101 7.15 1.00 26.18
N ASP A 102 6.21 0.54 27.02
CA ASP A 102 5.56 -0.77 26.91
C ASP A 102 4.58 -0.87 25.72
N LYS A 103 4.32 0.20 24.96
CA LYS A 103 3.39 0.19 23.82
C LYS A 103 4.08 0.32 22.48
N THR A 104 5.40 0.49 22.50
CA THR A 104 6.21 0.78 21.31
C THR A 104 6.21 -0.36 20.29
N SER A 105 6.14 -1.62 20.71
CA SER A 105 6.08 -2.76 19.80
C SER A 105 5.29 -3.94 20.34
N CYS A 106 5.08 -4.92 19.47
CA CYS A 106 4.55 -6.22 19.86
C CYS A 106 5.60 -7.05 20.62
N TRP A 107 5.16 -8.11 21.30
CA TRP A 107 6.05 -9.05 21.97
C TRP A 107 6.92 -9.82 20.98
N MET A 108 8.24 -9.70 21.12
CA MET A 108 9.24 -10.38 20.31
C MET A 108 9.91 -11.51 21.08
N ARG A 109 10.02 -12.68 20.43
CA ARG A 109 10.73 -13.83 21.00
C ARG A 109 12.24 -13.58 21.02
N VAL A 110 12.86 -13.97 22.12
CA VAL A 110 14.31 -13.93 22.32
C VAL A 110 14.89 -15.31 22.07
N SER A 111 15.99 -15.38 21.32
CA SER A 111 16.72 -16.64 21.13
C SER A 111 17.58 -16.91 22.37
N SER A 112 17.51 -18.12 22.92
CA SER A 112 18.43 -18.59 23.96
C SER A 112 19.47 -19.55 23.38
N SER A 113 20.51 -19.87 24.17
CA SER A 113 21.51 -20.88 23.81
C SER A 113 20.97 -22.32 23.88
N TRP A 114 19.93 -22.55 24.69
CA TRP A 114 19.26 -23.85 24.81
C TRP A 114 17.80 -23.67 25.26
N ALA A 115 16.86 -24.27 24.53
CA ALA A 115 15.43 -24.26 24.83
C ALA A 115 14.82 -25.67 24.64
N GLY A 116 14.21 -26.20 25.70
CA GLY A 116 13.47 -27.46 25.73
C GLY A 116 12.14 -27.31 26.48
N ASP A 117 11.36 -28.39 26.56
CA ASP A 117 10.07 -28.38 27.26
C ASP A 117 10.29 -28.17 28.77
N ARG A 118 10.05 -26.94 29.25
CA ARG A 118 10.26 -26.49 30.64
C ARG A 118 11.71 -26.57 31.17
N TYR A 119 12.70 -26.88 30.32
CA TYR A 119 14.12 -26.86 30.66
C TYR A 119 14.90 -26.03 29.63
N GLY A 120 15.97 -25.36 30.05
CA GLY A 120 16.79 -24.57 29.13
C GLY A 120 17.68 -23.58 29.85
N ALA A 121 18.40 -22.78 29.06
CA ALA A 121 19.16 -21.64 29.55
C ALA A 121 18.32 -20.36 29.39
N ILE A 122 18.27 -19.55 30.45
CA ILE A 122 17.79 -18.17 30.42
C ILE A 122 19.03 -17.30 30.65
N ALA A 123 19.22 -16.31 29.77
CA ALA A 123 20.24 -15.27 29.88
C ALA A 123 19.52 -13.93 30.06
#